data_AF-D8SQE1-F1
#
_entry.id   AF-D8SQE1-F1
#
_cell.length_a   1.000
_cell.length_b   1.000
_cell.length_c   1.000
_cell.angle_alpha   90.00
_cell.angle_beta   90.00
_cell.angle_gamma   90.00
#
_symmetry.space_group_name_H-M   'P 1'
#
loop_
_entity.id
_entity.type
_entity.pdbx_description
1 polymer ?
#
loop_
_entity_poly.entity_id
_entity_poly.type
_entity_poly.pdbx_seq_one_letter_code
_entity_poly.pdbx_strand_id
1 'polypeptide(L)'
;ASSFSGNYDITWAPDHVDVIGHGQEVDLRLDRDSGAGFGSKDRFLFGQLGLQIKLVPYDSSGTIVAYMLSSLTDDRDELDFEFLGNSTGQSYTLQTNLFVSGKGKREQRFKLWFDPTADFHFYSFVWNPFQVIFMVDDIPVRVFKNTTDPYPSTKPMGIYTNIWGSSSVDWDHAPFVAFYRGFTIDACQYCETSPDDCHAKITDTNSQRWWSSLKWNDQLQGNLSFVRRNYMIDDYCSAYESPPLEC
;
A
#
# COMPACT_ATOMS: atom_id res chain seq x y z
N ALA A 1 -15.66 -0.43 -13.18
CA ALA A 1 -14.43 -0.10 -12.45
C ALA A 1 -14.31 1.42 -12.38
N SER A 2 -13.85 1.94 -11.25
CA SER A 2 -13.38 3.32 -11.11
C SER A 2 -12.27 3.60 -12.13
N SER A 3 -12.26 4.79 -12.71
CA SER A 3 -11.18 5.23 -13.61
C SER A 3 -10.21 6.13 -12.85
N PHE A 4 -8.95 6.14 -13.29
CA PHE A 4 -7.93 7.02 -12.76
C PHE A 4 -8.41 8.49 -12.73
N SER A 5 -8.90 8.99 -13.86
CA SER A 5 -9.29 10.40 -14.02
C SER A 5 -10.41 10.85 -13.10
N GLY A 6 -11.26 9.93 -12.63
CA GLY A 6 -12.31 10.23 -11.66
C GLY A 6 -11.74 10.49 -10.27
N ASN A 7 -10.82 9.65 -9.81
CA ASN A 7 -10.49 9.50 -8.40
C ASN A 7 -9.06 9.92 -8.03
N TYR A 8 -8.20 10.15 -9.01
CA TYR A 8 -6.77 10.42 -8.81
C TYR A 8 -6.31 11.63 -9.61
N ASP A 9 -5.27 12.28 -9.10
CA ASP A 9 -4.51 13.32 -9.76
C ASP A 9 -3.03 12.93 -9.82
N ILE A 10 -2.33 13.39 -10.86
CA ILE A 10 -0.88 13.30 -10.93
C ILE A 10 -0.30 14.25 -9.88
N THR A 11 0.56 13.75 -9.01
CA THR A 11 1.16 14.51 -7.91
C THR A 11 2.59 14.96 -8.22
N TRP A 12 3.29 14.26 -9.12
CA TRP A 12 4.66 14.58 -9.50
C TRP A 12 4.98 14.17 -10.94
N ALA A 13 5.80 14.99 -11.62
CA ALA A 13 6.33 14.78 -12.98
C ALA A 13 5.29 14.26 -14.00
N PRO A 14 4.33 15.11 -14.43
CA PRO A 14 3.29 14.68 -15.38
C PRO A 14 3.79 14.17 -16.73
N ASP A 15 5.00 14.56 -17.13
CA ASP A 15 5.72 14.06 -18.31
C ASP A 15 6.31 12.65 -18.13
N HIS A 16 6.19 12.08 -16.93
CA HIS A 16 6.58 10.72 -16.56
C HIS A 16 5.36 9.85 -16.17
N VAL A 17 4.15 10.32 -16.50
CA VAL A 17 2.90 9.60 -16.25
C VAL A 17 2.10 9.45 -17.55
N ASP A 18 1.91 8.22 -18.00
CA ASP A 18 1.04 7.92 -19.14
C ASP A 18 -0.32 7.42 -18.65
N VAL A 19 -1.40 8.13 -18.98
CA VAL A 19 -2.78 7.72 -18.65
C VAL A 19 -3.42 7.08 -19.88
N ILE A 20 -3.64 5.77 -19.82
CA ILE A 20 -3.99 4.94 -20.97
C ILE A 20 -5.45 4.48 -20.90
N GLY A 21 -6.09 4.33 -22.06
CA GLY A 21 -7.42 3.71 -22.17
C GLY A 21 -8.51 4.46 -21.40
N HIS A 22 -8.49 5.79 -21.41
CA HIS A 22 -9.39 6.64 -20.62
C HIS A 22 -9.25 6.45 -19.10
N GLY A 23 -8.02 6.24 -18.62
CA GLY A 23 -7.73 6.05 -17.20
C GLY A 23 -8.01 4.63 -16.69
N GLN A 24 -7.96 3.64 -17.57
CA GLN A 24 -8.03 2.23 -17.20
C GLN A 24 -6.66 1.70 -16.74
N GLU A 25 -5.58 2.29 -17.25
CA GLU A 25 -4.21 1.97 -16.89
C GLU A 25 -3.40 3.26 -16.76
N VAL A 26 -2.43 3.26 -15.85
CA VAL A 26 -1.48 4.34 -15.64
C VAL A 26 -0.08 3.78 -15.50
N ASP A 27 0.85 4.37 -16.23
CA ASP A 27 2.26 3.97 -16.20
C ASP A 27 3.06 5.07 -15.52
N LEU A 28 3.89 4.69 -14.55
CA LEU A 28 4.85 5.58 -13.91
C LEU A 28 6.25 5.27 -14.41
N ARG A 29 6.92 6.27 -14.95
CA ARG A 29 8.28 6.19 -15.50
C ARG A 29 9.32 6.74 -14.52
N LEU A 30 10.46 6.08 -14.45
CA LEU A 30 11.65 6.53 -13.75
C LEU A 30 12.84 6.53 -14.72
N ASP A 31 13.52 7.66 -14.81
CA ASP A 31 14.80 7.81 -15.50
C ASP A 31 15.73 8.78 -14.74
N ARG A 32 16.86 9.15 -15.37
CA ARG A 32 17.89 9.99 -14.74
C ARG A 32 17.36 11.38 -14.33
N ASP A 33 16.29 11.85 -14.96
CA ASP A 33 15.76 13.19 -14.75
C ASP A 33 14.74 13.20 -13.62
N SER A 34 13.79 12.25 -13.59
CA SER A 34 12.78 12.18 -12.55
C SER A 34 12.17 10.78 -12.37
N GLY A 35 11.63 10.55 -11.17
CA GLY A 35 10.56 9.59 -10.95
C GLY A 35 9.19 10.20 -11.21
N ALA A 36 8.13 9.55 -10.76
CA ALA A 36 6.76 10.01 -10.96
C ALA A 36 5.85 9.57 -9.83
N GLY A 37 4.67 10.17 -9.72
CA GLY A 37 3.68 9.78 -8.73
C GLY A 37 2.28 10.32 -8.98
N PHE A 38 1.29 9.63 -8.42
CA PHE A 38 -0.10 10.07 -8.39
C PHE A 38 -0.72 9.85 -7.00
N GLY A 39 -1.83 10.51 -6.73
CA GLY A 39 -2.54 10.40 -5.46
C GLY A 39 -4.04 10.51 -5.62
N SER A 40 -4.81 9.98 -4.67
CA SER A 40 -6.26 10.12 -4.69
C SER A 40 -6.69 11.56 -4.40
N LYS A 41 -7.75 12.01 -5.06
CA LYS A 41 -8.39 13.32 -4.83
C LYS A 41 -9.01 13.41 -3.44
N ASP A 42 -9.59 12.29 -3.04
CA ASP A 42 -10.28 12.15 -1.77
C ASP A 42 -9.43 11.41 -0.75
N ARG A 43 -9.81 11.57 0.52
CA ARG A 43 -9.23 10.86 1.64
C ARG A 43 -10.29 9.95 2.24
N PHE A 44 -9.84 8.89 2.88
CA PHE A 44 -10.70 7.82 3.36
C PHE A 44 -10.42 7.50 4.81
N LEU A 45 -11.43 7.01 5.52
CA LEU A 45 -11.29 6.47 6.86
C LEU A 45 -12.02 5.12 6.91
N PHE A 46 -11.26 4.04 6.97
CA PHE A 46 -11.71 2.65 6.84
C PHE A 46 -12.30 2.27 5.46
N GLY A 47 -12.13 0.99 5.10
CA GLY A 47 -12.54 0.40 3.83
C GLY A 47 -11.53 -0.58 3.27
N GLN A 48 -11.74 -0.97 2.02
CA GLN A 48 -10.75 -1.62 1.17
C GLN A 48 -10.28 -0.67 0.07
N LEU A 49 -8.98 -0.42 0.07
CA LEU A 49 -8.31 0.46 -0.89
C LEU A 49 -7.23 -0.37 -1.58
N GLY A 50 -7.24 -0.45 -2.91
CA GLY A 50 -6.34 -1.34 -3.62
C GLY A 50 -6.06 -0.98 -5.07
N LEU A 51 -4.90 -1.42 -5.54
CA LEU A 51 -4.43 -1.24 -6.91
C LEU A 51 -3.99 -2.59 -7.47
N GLN A 52 -4.21 -2.80 -8.76
CA GLN A 52 -3.51 -3.83 -9.50
C GLN A 52 -2.19 -3.24 -10.00
N ILE A 53 -1.07 -3.86 -9.62
CA ILE A 53 0.27 -3.36 -9.91
C ILE A 53 1.07 -4.44 -10.64
N LYS A 54 1.73 -4.05 -11.72
CA LYS A 54 2.76 -4.87 -12.40
C LYS A 54 4.08 -4.12 -12.34
N LEU A 55 5.10 -4.78 -11.81
CA LEU A 55 6.39 -4.15 -11.48
C LEU A 55 7.33 -4.07 -12.67
N VAL A 56 8.41 -3.32 -12.49
CA VAL A 56 9.47 -3.10 -13.49
C VAL A 56 10.13 -4.43 -13.85
N PRO A 57 10.13 -4.85 -15.14
CA PRO A 57 10.76 -6.09 -15.55
C PRO A 57 12.29 -5.95 -15.65
N TYR A 58 12.97 -7.09 -15.79
CA TYR A 58 14.43 -7.19 -15.97
C TYR A 58 15.23 -6.60 -14.79
N ASP A 59 16.28 -5.82 -15.04
CA ASP A 59 17.08 -5.22 -13.99
C ASP A 59 16.34 -4.01 -13.43
N SER A 60 15.90 -4.12 -12.18
CA SER A 60 15.24 -3.07 -11.44
C SER A 60 16.02 -2.72 -10.17
N SER A 61 17.30 -3.11 -10.10
CA SER A 61 18.18 -2.91 -8.94
C SER A 61 18.14 -1.45 -8.49
N GLY A 62 17.84 -1.24 -7.21
CA GLY A 62 17.84 0.10 -6.63
C GLY A 62 16.62 0.95 -6.97
N THR A 63 15.66 0.47 -7.78
CA THR A 63 14.35 1.10 -7.96
C THR A 63 13.43 0.74 -6.80
N ILE A 64 12.56 1.68 -6.41
CA ILE A 64 11.49 1.46 -5.45
C ILE A 64 10.19 1.91 -6.12
N VAL A 65 9.24 0.99 -6.19
CA VAL A 65 7.84 1.28 -6.51
C VAL A 65 7.09 1.25 -5.19
N ALA A 66 6.32 2.29 -4.85
CA ALA A 66 5.48 2.24 -3.66
C ALA A 66 4.01 2.53 -3.93
N TYR A 67 3.20 1.95 -3.07
CA TYR A 67 1.77 2.15 -2.93
C TYR A 67 1.49 2.29 -1.44
N MET A 68 1.05 3.48 -1.03
CA MET A 68 0.81 3.80 0.37
C MET A 68 -0.57 4.39 0.60
N LEU A 69 -1.08 4.25 1.82
CA LEU A 69 -2.07 5.16 2.39
C LEU A 69 -1.35 6.11 3.34
N SER A 70 -1.58 7.42 3.25
CA SER A 70 -0.94 8.39 4.16
C SER A 70 -1.86 9.55 4.51
N SER A 71 -1.77 10.04 5.75
CA SER A 71 -2.48 11.25 6.18
C SER A 71 -1.76 12.55 5.80
N LEU A 72 -0.51 12.47 5.30
CA LEU A 72 0.36 13.59 4.93
C LEU A 72 0.52 14.67 6.01
N THR A 73 0.52 14.28 7.29
CA THR A 73 0.82 15.17 8.42
C THR A 73 2.22 14.90 8.99
N ASP A 74 2.78 15.82 9.77
CA ASP A 74 4.08 15.59 10.43
C ASP A 74 4.06 14.35 11.35
N ASP A 75 2.93 14.16 12.02
CA ASP A 75 2.65 13.01 12.88
C ASP A 75 1.83 11.93 12.16
N ARG A 76 2.07 11.72 10.86
CA ARG A 76 1.20 10.90 10.00
C ARG A 76 0.89 9.50 10.49
N ASP A 77 -0.31 9.07 10.13
CA ASP A 77 -0.63 7.66 9.97
C ASP A 77 -0.31 7.27 8.52
N GLU A 78 0.37 6.14 8.33
CA GLU A 78 0.83 5.69 7.02
C GLU A 78 0.90 4.16 6.95
N LEU A 79 0.50 3.59 5.82
CA LEU A 79 0.50 2.16 5.53
C LEU A 79 1.20 1.94 4.18
N ASP A 80 2.29 1.19 4.17
CA ASP A 80 3.16 1.12 3.00
C ASP A 80 3.23 -0.28 2.39
N PHE A 81 3.10 -0.35 1.07
CA PHE A 81 3.74 -1.36 0.25
C PHE A 81 4.89 -0.71 -0.52
N GLU A 82 6.09 -1.23 -0.33
CA GLU A 82 7.28 -0.83 -1.08
C GLU A 82 7.87 -2.05 -1.76
N PHE A 83 7.99 -2.00 -3.09
CA PHE A 83 8.57 -3.06 -3.89
C PHE A 83 10.01 -2.70 -4.23
N LEU A 84 10.93 -3.41 -3.59
CA LEU A 84 12.36 -3.19 -3.77
C LEU A 84 12.83 -4.02 -4.97
N GLY A 85 13.22 -3.31 -6.03
CA GLY A 85 13.74 -3.92 -7.25
C GLY A 85 15.10 -4.58 -7.08
N ASN A 86 15.43 -5.48 -8.00
CA ASN A 86 16.58 -6.36 -7.88
C ASN A 86 17.20 -6.63 -9.26
N SER A 87 18.39 -7.23 -9.27
CA SER A 87 19.08 -7.55 -10.52
C SER A 87 18.32 -8.61 -11.30
N THR A 88 18.50 -8.62 -12.63
CA THR A 88 17.82 -9.57 -13.52
C THR A 88 17.92 -11.02 -13.00
N GLY A 89 16.77 -11.69 -12.87
CA GLY A 89 16.68 -13.07 -12.40
C GLY A 89 16.67 -13.26 -10.88
N GLN A 90 16.82 -12.18 -10.10
CA GLN A 90 16.63 -12.20 -8.65
C GLN A 90 15.21 -11.75 -8.29
N SER A 91 14.67 -12.29 -7.19
CA SER A 91 13.32 -11.95 -6.74
C SER A 91 13.25 -10.53 -6.20
N TYR A 92 12.13 -9.85 -6.51
CA TYR A 92 11.70 -8.65 -5.79
C TYR A 92 11.54 -8.93 -4.29
N THR A 93 11.71 -7.89 -3.48
CA THR A 93 11.31 -7.90 -2.07
C THR A 93 10.12 -6.98 -1.87
N LEU A 94 9.03 -7.53 -1.34
CA LEU A 94 7.91 -6.74 -0.83
C LEU A 94 8.22 -6.31 0.60
N GLN A 95 8.38 -5.02 0.83
CA GLN A 95 8.43 -4.42 2.15
C GLN A 95 7.06 -3.85 2.51
N THR A 96 6.65 -4.06 3.75
CA THR A 96 5.51 -3.36 4.35
C THR A 96 5.98 -2.55 5.54
N ASN A 97 5.40 -1.37 5.73
CA ASN A 97 5.64 -0.55 6.91
C ASN A 97 4.35 0.07 7.41
N LEU A 98 4.40 0.57 8.65
CA LEU A 98 3.24 1.18 9.31
C LEU A 98 3.70 2.28 10.27
N PHE A 99 3.24 3.51 9.99
CA PHE A 99 3.35 4.64 10.90
C PHE A 99 2.01 4.88 11.60
N VAL A 100 2.07 5.09 12.91
CA VAL A 100 0.92 5.62 13.67
C VAL A 100 1.40 6.79 14.51
N SER A 101 0.72 7.93 14.38
CA SER A 101 1.10 9.18 15.05
C SER A 101 2.59 9.52 14.84
N GLY A 102 3.08 9.35 13.61
CA GLY A 102 4.46 9.62 13.19
C GLY A 102 5.48 8.56 13.61
N LYS A 103 5.09 7.52 14.36
CA LYS A 103 6.01 6.45 14.79
C LYS A 103 5.96 5.29 13.81
N GLY A 104 7.03 5.07 13.06
CA GLY A 104 7.22 3.92 12.15
C GLY A 104 8.20 2.88 12.70
N LYS A 105 9.15 2.45 11.85
CA LYS A 105 10.13 1.37 12.13
C LYS A 105 9.48 0.01 12.40
N ARG A 106 8.47 -0.30 11.59
CA ARG A 106 7.70 -1.54 11.65
C ARG A 106 7.83 -2.31 10.36
N GLU A 107 9.02 -2.37 9.79
CA GLU A 107 9.26 -3.03 8.52
C GLU A 107 9.04 -4.55 8.65
N GLN A 108 8.34 -5.13 7.67
CA GLN A 108 8.35 -6.56 7.41
C GLN A 108 8.65 -6.78 5.93
N ARG A 109 9.49 -7.75 5.60
CA ARG A 109 9.91 -8.03 4.22
C ARG A 109 9.56 -9.44 3.81
N PHE A 110 9.15 -9.60 2.55
CA PHE A 110 8.66 -10.86 2.00
C PHE A 110 9.20 -11.08 0.58
N LYS A 111 9.43 -12.35 0.22
CA LYS A 111 9.39 -12.77 -1.17
C LYS A 111 7.93 -12.89 -1.63
N LEU A 112 7.69 -12.79 -2.93
CA LEU A 112 6.39 -13.09 -3.52
C LEU A 112 6.38 -14.53 -4.06
N TRP A 113 5.21 -15.17 -4.04
CA TRP A 113 5.01 -16.54 -4.55
C TRP A 113 4.73 -16.58 -6.07
N PHE A 114 4.97 -15.47 -6.75
CA PHE A 114 4.82 -15.27 -8.18
C PHE A 114 5.86 -14.27 -8.67
N ASP A 115 6.01 -14.14 -9.99
CA ASP A 115 6.80 -13.08 -10.62
C ASP A 115 5.95 -11.81 -10.77
N PRO A 116 6.17 -10.75 -9.97
CA PRO A 116 5.34 -9.54 -9.98
C PRO A 116 5.56 -8.66 -11.21
N THR A 117 6.50 -9.01 -12.10
CA THR A 117 6.78 -8.31 -13.36
C THR A 117 6.01 -8.90 -14.54
N ALA A 118 5.54 -10.15 -14.41
CA ALA A 118 4.93 -10.92 -15.49
C ALA A 118 3.46 -10.57 -15.72
N ASP A 119 2.70 -10.26 -14.66
CA ASP A 119 1.30 -9.87 -14.74
C ASP A 119 0.94 -8.91 -13.60
N PHE A 120 -0.26 -8.33 -13.68
CA PHE A 120 -0.83 -7.50 -12.63
C PHE A 120 -1.32 -8.36 -11.46
N HIS A 121 -0.89 -7.98 -10.26
CA HIS A 121 -1.37 -8.56 -9.01
C HIS A 121 -2.08 -7.51 -8.16
N PHE A 122 -3.06 -7.92 -7.36
CA PHE A 122 -3.88 -7.00 -6.58
C PHE A 122 -3.29 -6.80 -5.18
N TYR A 123 -2.92 -5.56 -4.88
CA TYR A 123 -2.39 -5.15 -3.58
C TYR A 123 -3.41 -4.25 -2.92
N SER A 124 -3.87 -4.60 -1.71
CA SER A 124 -4.87 -3.81 -1.00
C SER A 124 -4.65 -3.76 0.50
N PHE A 125 -5.18 -2.69 1.09
CA PHE A 125 -5.34 -2.57 2.53
C PHE A 125 -6.81 -2.79 2.86
N VAL A 126 -7.10 -3.72 3.77
CA VAL A 126 -8.40 -3.82 4.43
C VAL A 126 -8.26 -3.18 5.81
N TRP A 127 -8.83 -2.00 5.97
CA TRP A 127 -8.66 -1.16 7.14
C TRP A 127 -10.01 -0.92 7.82
N ASN A 128 -10.13 -1.31 9.08
CA ASN A 128 -11.35 -1.13 9.86
C ASN A 128 -11.02 -0.76 11.32
N PRO A 129 -11.99 -0.44 12.18
CA PRO A 129 -11.71 -0.06 13.57
C PRO A 129 -10.98 -1.12 14.42
N PHE A 130 -10.86 -2.37 13.94
CA PHE A 130 -10.29 -3.49 14.68
C PHE A 130 -8.90 -3.87 14.19
N GLN A 131 -8.58 -3.65 12.92
CA GLN A 131 -7.35 -4.13 12.30
C GLN A 131 -7.08 -3.49 10.92
N VAL A 132 -5.80 -3.38 10.60
CA VAL A 132 -5.31 -3.20 9.23
C VAL A 132 -4.80 -4.56 8.75
N ILE A 133 -5.24 -5.00 7.57
CA ILE A 133 -4.72 -6.19 6.90
C ILE A 133 -4.14 -5.77 5.55
N PHE A 134 -2.89 -6.16 5.32
CA PHE A 134 -2.19 -6.00 4.04
C PHE A 134 -2.46 -7.26 3.24
N MET A 135 -3.02 -7.11 2.04
CA MET A 135 -3.47 -8.21 1.19
C MET A 135 -2.72 -8.21 -0.14
N VAL A 136 -2.35 -9.40 -0.60
CA VAL A 136 -1.83 -9.65 -1.95
C VAL A 136 -2.69 -10.75 -2.56
N ASP A 137 -3.40 -10.46 -3.64
CA ASP A 137 -4.37 -11.35 -4.29
C ASP A 137 -5.34 -12.02 -3.31
N ASP A 138 -5.93 -11.21 -2.42
CA ASP A 138 -6.84 -11.65 -1.36
C ASP A 138 -6.21 -12.59 -0.30
N ILE A 139 -4.88 -12.70 -0.27
CA ILE A 139 -4.12 -13.44 0.75
C ILE A 139 -3.51 -12.45 1.75
N PRO A 140 -3.78 -12.58 3.07
CA PRO A 140 -3.18 -11.70 4.07
C PRO A 140 -1.68 -11.95 4.19
N VAL A 141 -0.87 -10.92 3.99
CA VAL A 141 0.59 -10.96 4.20
C VAL A 141 1.01 -10.33 5.52
N ARG A 142 0.18 -9.43 6.07
CA ARG A 142 0.39 -8.80 7.38
C ARG A 142 -0.93 -8.38 8.01
N VAL A 143 -0.99 -8.42 9.33
CA VAL A 143 -2.07 -7.83 10.13
C VAL A 143 -1.47 -6.93 11.21
N PHE A 144 -2.10 -5.78 11.44
CA PHE A 144 -1.84 -4.91 12.58
C PHE A 144 -3.17 -4.70 13.31
N LYS A 145 -3.29 -5.26 14.52
CA LYS A 145 -4.54 -5.26 15.28
C LYS A 145 -4.63 -4.01 16.15
N ASN A 146 -5.84 -3.50 16.32
CA ASN A 146 -6.13 -2.47 17.30
C ASN A 146 -6.24 -3.12 18.71
N THR A 147 -5.10 -3.54 19.26
CA THR A 147 -5.02 -4.14 20.61
C THR A 147 -4.51 -3.16 21.66
N THR A 148 -3.87 -2.07 21.24
CA THR A 148 -3.29 -1.01 22.10
C THR A 148 -3.25 0.30 21.33
N ASP A 149 -3.56 1.43 21.96
CA ASP A 149 -3.29 2.75 21.38
C ASP A 149 -1.77 2.98 21.27
N PRO A 150 -1.26 3.47 20.13
CA PRO A 150 -1.99 4.11 19.03
C PRO A 150 -2.30 3.18 17.83
N TYR A 151 -3.48 3.37 17.24
CA TYR A 151 -3.94 2.74 15.99
C TYR A 151 -4.47 3.81 15.01
N PRO A 152 -4.31 3.68 13.67
CA PRO A 152 -4.79 4.66 12.71
C PRO A 152 -6.33 4.62 12.63
N SER A 153 -7.01 5.33 13.52
CA SER A 153 -8.49 5.35 13.62
C SER A 153 -9.10 6.73 13.41
N THR A 154 -8.30 7.79 13.42
CA THR A 154 -8.79 9.18 13.44
C THR A 154 -8.33 10.01 12.26
N LYS A 155 -7.18 9.70 11.66
CA LYS A 155 -6.63 10.49 10.55
C LYS A 155 -7.06 9.87 9.22
N PRO A 156 -7.85 10.59 8.40
CA PRO A 156 -8.18 10.10 7.07
C PRO A 156 -6.93 10.05 6.20
N MET A 157 -6.79 9.02 5.39
CA MET A 157 -5.63 8.79 4.52
C MET A 157 -6.02 8.84 3.05
N GLY A 158 -5.18 9.47 2.23
CA GLY A 158 -5.26 9.36 0.77
C GLY A 158 -4.44 8.17 0.28
N ILE A 159 -4.72 7.70 -0.92
CA ILE A 159 -3.86 6.75 -1.64
C ILE A 159 -2.76 7.54 -2.34
N TYR A 160 -1.51 7.08 -2.25
CA TYR A 160 -0.39 7.63 -3.01
C TYR A 160 0.44 6.52 -3.63
N THR A 161 0.94 6.77 -4.84
CA THR A 161 1.90 5.91 -5.52
C THR A 161 3.05 6.74 -6.06
N ASN A 162 4.21 6.13 -6.11
CA ASN A 162 5.42 6.74 -6.60
C ASN A 162 6.42 5.68 -7.06
N ILE A 163 7.25 6.06 -8.01
CA ILE A 163 8.44 5.33 -8.41
C ILE A 163 9.66 6.23 -8.26
N TRP A 164 10.71 5.75 -7.60
CA TRP A 164 11.96 6.49 -7.45
C TRP A 164 13.17 5.57 -7.41
N GLY A 165 14.33 6.14 -7.69
CA GLY A 165 15.62 5.46 -7.67
C GLY A 165 16.44 5.79 -6.44
N SER A 166 17.18 4.80 -5.95
CA SER A 166 18.29 5.00 -5.01
C SER A 166 19.61 5.23 -5.75
N SER A 167 20.70 5.43 -5.02
CA SER A 167 22.05 5.54 -5.60
C SER A 167 22.55 4.26 -6.27
N SER A 168 21.84 3.13 -6.13
CA SER A 168 22.23 1.83 -6.70
C SER A 168 21.61 1.54 -8.06
N VAL A 169 20.83 2.48 -8.62
CA VAL A 169 20.20 2.32 -9.94
C VAL A 169 21.25 2.35 -11.04
N ASP A 170 21.23 1.35 -11.91
CA ASP A 170 21.96 1.37 -13.18
C ASP A 170 21.09 2.01 -14.27
N TRP A 171 21.29 3.31 -14.45
CA TRP A 171 20.52 4.13 -15.37
C TRP A 171 20.69 3.78 -16.86
N ASP A 172 21.61 2.89 -17.23
CA ASP A 172 21.71 2.40 -18.61
C ASP A 172 20.55 1.47 -18.98
N HIS A 173 19.80 0.98 -17.97
CA HIS A 173 18.55 0.23 -18.13
C HIS A 173 17.29 1.11 -18.08
N ALA A 174 17.42 2.43 -17.92
CA ALA A 174 16.29 3.34 -17.95
C ALA A 174 15.67 3.42 -19.37
N PRO A 175 14.35 3.71 -19.50
CA PRO A 175 13.42 3.99 -18.41
C PRO A 175 12.91 2.73 -17.70
N PHE A 176 12.73 2.84 -16.38
CA PHE A 176 12.02 1.85 -15.57
C PHE A 176 10.54 2.22 -15.51
N VAL A 177 9.64 1.26 -15.74
CA VAL A 177 8.20 1.53 -15.82
C VAL A 177 7.43 0.57 -14.91
N ALA A 178 6.60 1.13 -14.04
CA ALA A 178 5.63 0.39 -13.24
C ALA A 178 4.21 0.71 -13.72
N PHE A 179 3.36 -0.32 -13.79
CA PHE A 179 2.04 -0.24 -14.41
C PHE A 179 0.95 -0.41 -13.35
N TYR A 180 -0.11 0.38 -13.42
CA TYR A 180 -1.19 0.43 -12.44
C TYR A 180 -2.56 0.36 -13.11
N ARG A 181 -3.47 -0.45 -12.57
CA ARG A 181 -4.88 -0.51 -12.98
C ARG A 181 -5.81 -0.90 -11.84
N GLY A 182 -7.09 -1.12 -12.14
CA GLY A 182 -8.09 -1.63 -11.19
C GLY A 182 -8.66 -0.55 -10.25
N PHE A 183 -7.80 0.32 -9.70
CA PHE A 183 -8.16 1.55 -8.97
C PHE A 183 -9.31 1.37 -7.94
N THR A 184 -9.27 0.30 -7.14
CA THR A 184 -10.34 -0.09 -6.23
C THR A 184 -10.42 0.85 -5.02
N ILE A 185 -11.58 1.49 -4.87
CA ILE A 185 -11.95 2.29 -3.71
C ILE A 185 -13.31 1.81 -3.23
N ASP A 186 -13.32 0.93 -2.23
CA ASP A 186 -14.52 0.53 -1.49
C ASP A 186 -14.35 0.94 -0.03
N ALA A 187 -14.45 2.24 0.21
CA ALA A 187 -14.08 2.87 1.48
C ALA A 187 -14.97 4.06 1.81
N CYS A 188 -14.96 4.47 3.07
CA CYS A 188 -15.67 5.68 3.46
C CYS A 188 -14.84 6.90 3.08
N GLN A 189 -15.31 7.65 2.08
CA GLN A 189 -14.79 8.98 1.79
C GLN A 189 -15.00 9.89 3.02
N TYR A 190 -13.92 10.52 3.44
CA TYR A 190 -13.93 11.47 4.54
C TYR A 190 -14.31 12.86 4.04
N CYS A 191 -15.27 13.47 4.70
CA CYS A 191 -15.84 14.75 4.37
C CYS A 191 -15.23 15.84 5.26
N GLU A 192 -14.25 16.57 4.72
CA GLU A 192 -13.50 17.58 5.47
C GLU A 192 -14.36 18.77 5.93
N THR A 193 -15.51 19.01 5.28
CA THR A 193 -16.41 20.12 5.62
C THR A 193 -17.21 19.91 6.90
N SER A 194 -17.35 18.67 7.38
CA SER A 194 -17.95 18.36 8.69
C SER A 194 -17.24 17.16 9.33
N PRO A 195 -16.03 17.36 9.90
CA PRO A 195 -15.18 16.28 10.41
C PRO A 195 -15.87 15.40 11.45
N ASP A 196 -16.53 16.01 12.44
CA ASP A 196 -17.17 15.28 13.55
C ASP A 196 -18.35 14.41 13.06
N ASP A 197 -19.21 14.97 12.21
CA ASP A 197 -20.33 14.22 11.62
C ASP A 197 -19.83 13.09 10.72
N CYS A 198 -18.74 13.34 9.97
CA CYS A 198 -18.15 12.32 9.13
C CYS A 198 -17.60 11.18 9.97
N HIS A 199 -16.80 11.52 10.99
CA HIS A 199 -16.23 10.53 11.89
C HIS A 199 -17.33 9.70 12.55
N ALA A 200 -18.42 10.33 13.03
CA ALA A 200 -19.57 9.62 13.59
C ALA A 200 -20.23 8.65 12.58
N LYS A 201 -20.45 9.08 11.33
CA LYS A 201 -21.03 8.22 10.27
C LYS A 201 -20.09 7.09 9.84
N ILE A 202 -18.79 7.34 9.87
CA ILE A 202 -17.77 6.37 9.47
C ILE A 202 -17.56 5.30 10.55
N THR A 203 -17.62 5.72 11.82
CA THR A 203 -17.47 4.83 12.97
C THR A 203 -18.78 4.16 13.39
N ASP A 204 -19.93 4.57 12.83
CA ASP A 204 -21.21 3.92 13.09
C ASP A 204 -21.18 2.44 12.65
N THR A 205 -21.14 1.56 13.63
CA THR A 205 -21.11 0.10 13.43
C THR A 205 -22.44 -0.47 12.93
N ASN A 206 -23.53 0.30 12.95
CA ASN A 206 -24.81 -0.09 12.36
C ASN A 206 -24.83 0.05 10.83
N SER A 207 -23.82 0.68 10.22
CA SER A 207 -23.77 1.03 8.80
C SER A 207 -23.70 -0.15 7.81
N GLN A 208 -23.86 -1.40 8.24
CA GLN A 208 -23.84 -2.64 7.42
C GLN A 208 -22.68 -2.74 6.41
N ARG A 209 -21.55 -2.08 6.67
CA ARG A 209 -20.34 -2.19 5.85
C ARG A 209 -19.69 -3.56 6.07
N TRP A 210 -19.33 -4.25 4.99
CA TRP A 210 -18.81 -5.61 5.08
C TRP A 210 -17.51 -5.69 5.89
N TRP A 211 -16.63 -4.69 5.77
CA TRP A 211 -15.37 -4.64 6.52
C TRP A 211 -15.57 -4.44 8.01
N SER A 212 -16.68 -3.85 8.47
CA SER A 212 -17.02 -3.75 9.89
C SER A 212 -17.34 -5.12 10.50
N SER A 213 -17.82 -6.05 9.68
CA SER A 213 -18.08 -7.45 10.06
C SER A 213 -16.86 -8.36 9.89
N LEU A 214 -15.82 -7.93 9.15
CA LEU A 214 -14.59 -8.70 8.97
C LEU A 214 -13.76 -8.70 10.27
N LYS A 215 -13.96 -9.76 11.06
CA LYS A 215 -13.13 -10.06 12.23
C LYS A 215 -11.98 -10.99 11.86
N TRP A 216 -10.88 -10.86 12.59
CA TRP A 216 -9.79 -11.83 12.55
C TRP A 216 -10.36 -13.23 12.85
N ASN A 217 -10.09 -14.19 11.96
CA ASN A 217 -10.63 -15.55 12.04
C ASN A 217 -9.54 -16.59 11.70
N ASP A 218 -9.85 -17.87 11.95
CA ASP A 218 -8.90 -18.97 11.78
C ASP A 218 -8.39 -19.12 10.35
N GLN A 219 -9.22 -18.81 9.34
CA GLN A 219 -8.82 -18.86 7.93
C GLN A 219 -7.77 -17.79 7.61
N LEU A 220 -8.03 -16.53 7.99
CA LEU A 220 -7.07 -15.44 7.83
C LEU A 220 -5.77 -15.73 8.58
N GLN A 221 -5.87 -16.28 9.78
CA GLN A 221 -4.72 -16.66 10.59
C GLN A 221 -3.92 -17.80 9.96
N GLY A 222 -4.58 -18.82 9.42
CA GLY A 222 -3.93 -19.92 8.72
C GLY A 222 -3.18 -19.44 7.48
N ASN A 223 -3.82 -18.61 6.65
CA ASN A 223 -3.21 -18.04 5.45
C ASN A 223 -2.00 -17.15 5.80
N LEU A 224 -2.13 -16.24 6.76
CA LEU A 224 -1.03 -15.39 7.20
C LEU A 224 0.12 -16.25 7.74
N SER A 225 -0.18 -17.26 8.55
CA SER A 225 0.84 -18.17 9.11
C SER A 225 1.60 -18.92 8.03
N PHE A 226 0.91 -19.34 6.95
CA PHE A 226 1.52 -19.94 5.78
C PHE A 226 2.44 -18.95 5.05
N VAL A 227 1.98 -17.71 4.82
CA VAL A 227 2.79 -16.68 4.16
C VAL A 227 4.05 -16.40 4.97
N ARG A 228 3.91 -16.13 6.28
CA ARG A 228 5.04 -15.84 7.16
C ARG A 228 6.08 -16.96 7.15
N ARG A 229 5.66 -18.22 7.26
CA ARG A 229 6.56 -19.36 7.30
C ARG A 229 7.38 -19.55 6.02
N ASN A 230 6.76 -19.29 4.85
CA ASN A 230 7.36 -19.65 3.57
C ASN A 230 8.03 -18.47 2.85
N TYR A 231 7.62 -17.24 3.14
CA TYR A 231 7.99 -16.08 2.33
C TYR A 231 8.54 -14.89 3.11
N MET A 232 8.37 -14.81 4.44
CA MET A 232 8.93 -13.71 5.23
C MET A 232 10.45 -13.83 5.31
N ILE A 233 11.12 -12.69 5.08
CA ILE A 233 12.58 -12.55 5.07
C ILE A 233 13.04 -11.78 6.31
N ASP A 234 12.26 -10.77 6.73
CA ASP A 234 12.59 -9.88 7.84
C ASP A 234 11.33 -9.45 8.58
N ASP A 235 11.43 -9.29 9.89
CA ASP A 235 10.33 -8.92 10.77
C ASP A 235 10.85 -8.09 11.95
N TYR A 236 10.44 -6.81 12.00
CA TYR A 236 10.80 -5.92 13.11
C TYR A 236 10.43 -6.48 14.48
N CYS A 237 9.38 -7.29 14.61
CA CYS A 237 8.98 -7.89 15.88
C CYS A 237 10.08 -8.80 16.48
N SER A 238 10.94 -9.37 15.63
CA SER A 238 12.05 -10.24 16.04
C SER A 238 13.35 -9.47 16.32
N ALA A 239 13.40 -8.16 16.01
CA ALA A 239 14.60 -7.35 16.11
C ALA A 239 14.81 -6.70 17.50
N TYR A 240 13.82 -6.77 18.40
CA TYR A 240 13.88 -6.18 19.73
C TYR A 240 13.97 -7.25 20.82
N GLU A 241 14.80 -7.00 21.85
CA GLU A 241 14.82 -7.85 23.06
C GLU A 241 13.46 -7.87 23.77
N SER A 242 12.73 -6.76 23.71
CA SER A 242 11.34 -6.62 24.16
C SER A 242 10.49 -6.13 22.99
N PRO A 243 9.80 -7.04 22.29
CA PRO A 243 8.98 -6.68 21.15
C PRO A 243 7.88 -5.67 21.51
N PRO A 244 7.50 -4.79 20.56
CA PRO A 244 6.30 -3.96 20.69
C PRO A 244 5.05 -4.79 20.99
N LEU A 245 4.08 -4.22 21.72
CA LEU A 245 2.88 -4.95 22.21
C LEU A 245 1.96 -5.46 21.09
N GLU A 246 2.05 -4.90 19.89
CA GLU A 246 1.31 -5.35 18.72
C GLU A 246 1.85 -6.64 18.08
N CYS A 247 3.07 -7.02 18.45
CA CYS A 247 3.67 -8.31 18.15
C CYS A 247 3.05 -9.38 19.10
#